data_AF-A0A6A4WPY9-F1
#
_entry.id   AF-A0A6A4WPY9-F1
#
_cell.length_a   1.000
_cell.length_b   1.000
_cell.length_c   1.000
_cell.angle_alpha   90.00
_cell.angle_beta   90.00
_cell.angle_gamma   90.00
#
_symmetry.space_group_name_H-M   'P 1'
#
loop_
_entity.id
_entity.type
_entity.pdbx_description
1 polymer ?
#
loop_
_entity_poly.entity_id
_entity_poly.type
_entity_poly.pdbx_seq_one_letter_code
_entity_poly.pdbx_strand_id
1 'polypeptide(L)'
;MTSDTGTNMWLATVVLLASLSRGWSDCFFPFEYHGTYAVQRAPNEYSEVMIEINKMLPYGACHTRVDNNLILQDMSNGCLRCFHLAIRSANVLQLHTRDPQSSCATHIDSTLKLCPTAEEMSSLRTTANSTVHELMLYKVRSPTNEEHKHPVYCPISGRFSFSYDIDDGTESVTECANSDSQISNCPLGFGLHLNFNGCSFRPNLSKCGDSGAPEVFQAQSERAQL
;
A
#
# COMPACT_ATOMS: atom_id res chain seq x y z
N MET A 1 6.87 9.00 72.45
CA MET A 1 7.59 8.25 71.42
C MET A 1 6.57 7.45 70.64
N THR A 2 6.13 7.99 69.51
CA THR A 2 5.13 7.46 68.60
C THR A 2 5.78 6.47 67.63
N SER A 3 5.22 5.27 67.48
CA SER A 3 5.69 4.24 66.56
C SER A 3 4.72 4.14 65.38
N ASP A 4 5.10 4.77 64.27
CA ASP A 4 4.42 4.68 62.97
C ASP A 4 4.73 3.32 62.32
N THR A 5 3.74 2.43 62.31
CA THR A 5 3.78 1.15 61.56
C THR A 5 2.47 0.98 60.80
N GLY A 6 2.22 1.82 59.79
CA GLY A 6 0.92 1.80 59.09
C GLY A 6 0.91 2.25 57.63
N THR A 7 2.06 2.58 57.04
CA THR A 7 2.09 3.26 55.73
C THR A 7 2.78 2.48 54.61
N ASN A 8 3.43 1.35 54.91
CA ASN A 8 4.23 0.61 53.92
C ASN A 8 3.48 -0.53 53.20
N MET A 9 2.26 -0.87 53.62
CA MET A 9 1.52 -2.01 53.06
C MET A 9 0.68 -1.65 51.82
N TRP A 10 0.32 -0.37 51.64
CA TRP A 10 -0.48 0.09 50.49
C TRP A 10 0.35 0.34 49.23
N LEU A 11 1.64 0.69 49.37
CA LEU A 11 2.53 0.93 48.23
C LEU A 11 2.92 -0.37 47.51
N ALA A 12 3.05 -1.48 48.24
CA ALA A 12 3.40 -2.78 47.65
C ALA A 12 2.31 -3.32 46.71
N THR A 13 1.03 -3.08 47.03
CA THR A 13 -0.11 -3.49 46.21
C THR A 13 -0.27 -2.68 44.91
N VAL A 14 0.09 -1.39 44.91
CA VAL A 14 0.02 -0.56 43.69
C VAL A 14 1.11 -0.93 42.70
N VAL A 15 2.31 -1.30 43.19
CA VAL A 15 3.42 -1.76 42.33
C VAL A 15 3.15 -3.14 41.72
N LEU A 16 2.41 -4.03 42.42
CA LEU A 16 2.07 -5.36 41.90
C LEU A 16 0.94 -5.35 40.85
N LEU A 17 0.08 -4.33 40.85
CA LEU A 17 -0.96 -4.16 39.82
C LEU A 17 -0.42 -3.46 38.56
N ALA A 18 0.64 -2.64 38.68
CA ALA A 18 1.30 -2.00 37.53
C ALA A 18 2.21 -2.95 36.73
N SER A 19 2.54 -4.13 37.25
CA SER A 19 3.40 -5.11 36.56
C SER A 19 2.63 -6.15 35.74
N LEU A 20 1.29 -6.16 35.80
CA LEU A 20 0.43 -7.10 35.07
C LEU A 20 -0.05 -6.60 33.71
N SER A 21 0.29 -5.39 33.29
CA SER A 21 -0.05 -4.86 31.96
C SER A 21 1.10 -4.95 30.96
N ARG A 22 1.98 -5.96 31.07
CA ARG A 22 2.71 -6.44 29.89
C ARG A 22 1.74 -7.28 29.08
N GLY A 23 0.77 -6.59 28.46
CA GLY A 23 -0.07 -7.21 27.45
C GLY A 23 0.86 -7.85 26.43
N TRP A 24 0.70 -9.15 26.21
CA TRP A 24 1.21 -9.77 25.01
C TRP A 24 0.63 -8.96 23.86
N SER A 25 1.48 -8.16 23.20
CA SER A 25 1.10 -7.47 21.98
C SER A 25 0.97 -8.55 20.92
N ASP A 26 -0.20 -9.17 20.88
CA ASP A 26 -0.56 -10.15 19.87
C ASP A 26 -0.45 -9.47 18.50
N CYS A 27 0.63 -9.80 17.79
CA CYS A 27 0.95 -9.22 16.50
C CYS A 27 0.14 -9.94 15.43
N PHE A 28 -1.18 -9.72 15.47
CA PHE A 28 -2.12 -10.29 14.52
C PHE A 28 -2.64 -9.23 13.56
N PHE A 29 -2.75 -9.64 12.31
CA PHE A 29 -3.43 -8.86 11.28
C PHE A 29 -4.94 -9.03 11.43
N PRO A 30 -5.73 -7.94 11.31
CA PRO A 30 -7.18 -8.03 11.20
C PRO A 30 -7.58 -8.95 10.04
N PHE A 31 -8.69 -9.67 10.18
CA PHE A 31 -9.13 -10.65 9.17
C PHE A 31 -9.37 -10.00 7.80
N GLU A 32 -9.76 -8.73 7.77
CA GLU A 32 -9.97 -7.94 6.55
C GLU A 32 -8.69 -7.84 5.70
N TYR A 33 -7.52 -7.94 6.34
CA TYR A 33 -6.22 -7.81 5.69
C TYR A 33 -5.77 -9.13 5.09
N HIS A 34 -6.36 -10.26 5.51
CA HIS A 34 -5.90 -11.57 5.08
C HIS A 34 -6.22 -11.80 3.60
N GLY A 35 -5.31 -12.44 2.88
CA GLY A 35 -5.47 -12.76 1.46
C GLY A 35 -4.19 -12.53 0.67
N THR A 36 -4.29 -12.68 -0.65
CA THR A 36 -3.20 -12.41 -1.59
C THR A 36 -3.48 -11.11 -2.33
N TYR A 37 -2.46 -10.28 -2.46
CA TYR A 37 -2.51 -8.97 -3.08
C TYR A 37 -1.51 -8.87 -4.22
N ALA A 38 -1.91 -8.24 -5.33
CA ALA A 38 -1.00 -7.80 -6.37
C ALA A 38 -0.46 -6.41 -6.03
N VAL A 39 0.84 -6.21 -6.24
CA VAL A 39 1.53 -4.93 -6.08
C VAL A 39 2.45 -4.69 -7.27
N GLN A 40 2.46 -3.45 -7.77
CA GLN A 40 3.36 -3.05 -8.84
C GLN A 40 4.72 -2.66 -8.27
N ARG A 41 5.80 -3.24 -8.80
CA ARG A 41 7.19 -2.99 -8.38
C ARG A 41 7.93 -2.06 -9.32
N ALA A 42 7.64 -2.21 -10.60
CA ALA A 42 8.15 -1.39 -11.69
C ALA A 42 7.05 -1.27 -12.76
N PRO A 43 7.22 -0.42 -13.78
CA PRO A 43 6.28 -0.37 -14.87
C PRO A 43 6.15 -1.77 -15.51
N ASN A 44 4.91 -2.29 -15.58
CA ASN A 44 4.58 -3.64 -16.05
C ASN A 44 5.15 -4.82 -15.25
N GLU A 45 5.80 -4.59 -14.10
CA GLU A 45 6.27 -5.64 -13.21
C GLU A 45 5.41 -5.72 -11.95
N TYR A 46 4.75 -6.86 -11.75
CA TYR A 46 3.89 -7.12 -10.60
C TYR A 46 4.44 -8.27 -9.75
N SER A 47 4.32 -8.12 -8.45
CA SER A 47 4.62 -9.16 -7.47
C SER A 47 3.40 -9.43 -6.59
N GLU A 48 3.37 -10.59 -5.95
CA GLU A 48 2.32 -10.93 -4.99
C GLU A 48 2.81 -10.70 -3.55
N VAL A 49 1.92 -10.18 -2.71
CA VAL A 49 2.09 -10.06 -1.27
C VAL A 49 1.00 -10.87 -0.60
N MET A 50 1.38 -11.82 0.24
CA MET A 50 0.42 -12.64 0.99
C MET A 50 0.39 -12.20 2.43
N ILE A 51 -0.80 -11.83 2.92
CA ILE A 51 -1.04 -11.48 4.32
C ILE A 51 -1.83 -12.63 4.96
N GLU A 52 -1.27 -13.21 6.01
CA GLU A 52 -1.92 -14.19 6.86
C GLU A 52 -2.10 -13.63 8.28
N ILE A 53 -2.49 -14.48 9.23
CA ILE A 53 -2.79 -14.08 10.61
C ILE A 53 -1.65 -13.33 11.31
N ASN A 54 -0.39 -13.72 11.07
CA ASN A 54 0.77 -13.14 11.75
C ASN A 54 2.00 -12.98 10.83
N LYS A 55 1.83 -12.98 9.51
CA LYS A 55 2.94 -12.73 8.57
C LYS A 55 2.47 -12.05 7.29
N MET A 56 3.37 -11.30 6.68
CA MET A 56 3.19 -10.65 5.39
C MET A 56 4.38 -10.99 4.49
N LEU A 57 4.19 -11.90 3.54
CA LEU A 57 5.24 -12.37 2.66
C LEU A 57 5.35 -11.47 1.41
N PRO A 58 6.57 -11.18 0.91
CA PRO A 58 7.86 -11.73 1.35
C PRO A 58 8.52 -10.99 2.53
N TYR A 59 7.88 -9.97 3.09
CA TYR A 59 8.52 -9.05 4.04
C TYR A 59 8.88 -9.66 5.40
N GLY A 60 8.06 -10.56 5.95
CA GLY A 60 8.38 -11.25 7.21
C GLY A 60 7.19 -11.59 8.10
N ALA A 61 7.49 -12.12 9.28
CA ALA A 61 6.52 -12.38 10.33
C ALA A 61 6.30 -11.13 11.21
N CYS A 62 5.12 -11.01 11.77
CA CYS A 62 4.75 -9.92 12.67
C CYS A 62 5.53 -10.06 13.97
N HIS A 63 6.41 -9.10 14.24
CA HIS A 63 7.23 -9.06 15.46
C HIS A 63 6.50 -8.30 16.57
N THR A 64 6.06 -7.08 16.28
CA THR A 64 5.21 -6.31 17.20
C THR A 64 4.41 -5.25 16.43
N ARG A 65 3.35 -4.75 17.06
CA ARG A 65 2.56 -3.62 16.57
C ARG A 65 2.64 -2.48 17.57
N VAL A 66 2.98 -1.29 17.09
CA VAL A 66 3.02 -0.07 17.88
C VAL A 66 2.12 0.95 17.18
N ASP A 67 0.97 1.24 17.77
CA ASP A 67 -0.08 2.07 17.19
C ASP A 67 -0.56 1.55 15.81
N ASN A 68 -0.38 2.36 14.77
CA ASN A 68 -0.67 2.01 13.37
C ASN A 68 0.56 1.48 12.62
N ASN A 69 1.70 1.39 13.30
CA ASN A 69 2.93 0.86 12.75
C ASN A 69 3.07 -0.62 13.11
N LEU A 70 3.48 -1.38 12.11
CA LEU A 70 3.66 -2.81 12.12
C LEU A 70 5.14 -3.09 11.94
N ILE A 71 5.74 -3.78 12.90
CA ILE A 71 7.12 -4.20 12.83
C ILE A 71 7.16 -5.64 12.35
N LEU A 72 7.73 -5.85 11.18
CA LEU A 72 7.93 -7.19 10.62
C LEU A 72 9.38 -7.61 10.78
N GLN A 73 9.57 -8.88 11.12
CA GLN A 73 10.86 -9.55 11.15
C GLN A 73 11.00 -10.45 9.94
N ASP A 74 12.00 -10.17 9.12
CA ASP A 74 12.42 -11.05 8.05
C ASP A 74 12.96 -12.36 8.65
N MET A 75 12.35 -13.48 8.25
CA MET A 75 12.64 -14.80 8.80
C MET A 75 14.02 -15.34 8.38
N SER A 76 14.63 -14.76 7.35
CA SER A 76 15.92 -15.22 6.80
C SER A 76 17.13 -14.62 7.52
N ASN A 77 17.04 -13.34 7.91
CA ASN A 77 18.16 -12.57 8.44
C ASN A 77 17.85 -11.88 9.79
N GLY A 78 16.61 -12.00 10.30
CA GLY A 78 16.18 -11.39 11.55
C GLY A 78 15.98 -9.88 11.50
N CYS A 79 16.08 -9.27 10.31
CA CYS A 79 15.94 -7.84 10.10
C CYS A 79 14.53 -7.36 10.47
N LEU A 80 14.45 -6.31 11.28
CA LEU A 80 13.23 -5.63 11.66
C LEU A 80 12.98 -4.42 10.75
N ARG A 81 11.78 -4.36 10.18
CA ARG A 81 11.33 -3.28 9.29
C ARG A 81 10.00 -2.73 9.77
N CYS A 82 9.82 -1.42 9.60
CA CYS A 82 8.60 -0.75 10.00
C CYS A 82 7.70 -0.42 8.81
N PHE A 83 6.45 -0.83 8.92
CA PHE A 83 5.41 -0.64 7.92
C PHE A 83 4.23 0.10 8.54
N HIS A 84 3.62 1.01 7.79
CA HIS A 84 2.33 1.60 8.15
C HIS A 84 1.28 1.07 7.17
N LEU A 85 0.27 0.36 7.69
CA LEU A 85 -0.83 -0.20 6.88
C LEU A 85 -2.12 0.60 7.09
N ALA A 86 -2.72 1.05 5.98
CA ALA A 86 -4.01 1.71 5.98
C ALA A 86 -4.99 1.00 5.03
N ILE A 87 -6.22 0.74 5.50
CA ILE A 87 -7.31 0.29 4.65
C ILE A 87 -7.81 1.46 3.82
N ARG A 88 -7.87 1.31 2.49
CA ARG A 88 -8.52 2.29 1.59
C ARG A 88 -9.86 1.83 1.08
N SER A 89 -10.01 0.53 0.89
CA SER A 89 -11.30 -0.11 0.63
C SER A 89 -11.24 -1.57 1.09
N ALA A 90 -12.33 -2.31 0.93
CA ALA A 90 -12.36 -3.75 1.22
C ALA A 90 -11.27 -4.55 0.49
N ASN A 91 -10.78 -4.04 -0.65
CA ASN A 91 -9.85 -4.75 -1.53
C ASN A 91 -8.54 -3.98 -1.80
N VAL A 92 -8.37 -2.80 -1.19
CA VAL A 92 -7.18 -1.98 -1.40
C VAL A 92 -6.59 -1.64 -0.05
N LEU A 93 -5.37 -2.14 0.17
CA LEU A 93 -4.53 -1.71 1.28
C LEU A 93 -3.46 -0.77 0.74
N GLN A 94 -3.17 0.26 1.51
CA GLN A 94 -2.04 1.14 1.27
C GLN A 94 -0.98 0.86 2.31
N LEU A 95 0.25 0.71 1.84
CA LEU A 95 1.41 0.43 2.64
C LEU A 95 2.42 1.55 2.50
N HIS A 96 2.87 2.11 3.62
CA HIS A 96 4.01 3.01 3.66
C HIS A 96 5.17 2.37 4.40
N THR A 97 6.37 2.51 3.85
CA THR A 97 7.60 1.98 4.44
C THR A 97 8.78 2.80 3.95
N ARG A 98 9.83 2.92 4.76
CA ARG A 98 11.16 3.26 4.21
C ARG A 98 11.66 2.07 3.39
N ASP A 99 12.59 2.31 2.47
CA ASP A 99 13.04 1.32 1.45
C ASP A 99 12.91 -0.13 1.96
N PRO A 100 11.96 -0.92 1.40
CA PRO A 100 11.64 -2.25 1.89
C PRO A 100 12.77 -3.26 1.71
N GLN A 101 13.84 -2.91 0.97
CA GLN A 101 14.99 -3.78 0.70
C GLN A 101 16.21 -3.36 1.53
N SER A 102 16.46 -2.07 1.74
CA SER A 102 17.69 -1.61 2.42
C SER A 102 17.47 -1.08 3.84
N SER A 103 16.31 -0.52 4.17
CA SER A 103 16.07 0.09 5.49
C SER A 103 15.71 -0.97 6.53
N CYS A 104 16.65 -1.24 7.43
CA CYS A 104 16.67 -2.46 8.23
C CYS A 104 17.37 -2.19 9.57
N ALA A 105 16.84 -2.70 10.68
CA ALA A 105 17.49 -2.65 11.98
C ALA A 105 17.33 -3.99 12.74
N THR A 106 18.18 -4.23 13.73
CA THR A 106 18.14 -5.46 14.57
C THR A 106 17.48 -5.24 15.92
N HIS A 107 17.24 -3.98 16.31
CA HIS A 107 16.68 -3.60 17.61
C HIS A 107 15.44 -2.74 17.42
N ILE A 108 14.43 -3.00 18.24
CA ILE A 108 13.12 -2.33 18.17
C ILE A 108 13.22 -0.80 18.26
N ASP A 109 14.05 -0.27 19.15
CA ASP A 109 14.21 1.18 19.35
C ASP A 109 14.77 1.87 18.10
N SER A 110 15.64 1.18 17.36
CA SER A 110 16.16 1.67 16.08
C SER A 110 15.12 1.54 14.98
N THR A 111 14.35 0.45 14.95
CA THR A 111 13.29 0.24 13.97
C THR A 111 12.15 1.25 14.12
N LEU A 112 11.81 1.65 15.34
CA LEU A 112 10.78 2.66 15.58
C LEU A 112 11.15 4.03 14.99
N LYS A 113 12.43 4.39 15.01
CA LYS A 113 12.94 5.59 14.34
C LYS A 113 12.83 5.49 12.81
N LEU A 114 12.83 4.26 12.29
CA LEU A 114 12.66 3.97 10.87
C LEU A 114 11.19 3.88 10.42
N CYS A 115 10.21 4.07 11.32
CA CYS A 115 8.81 4.16 10.94
C CYS A 115 8.47 5.45 10.18
N PRO A 116 7.64 5.37 9.12
CA PRO A 116 7.08 6.55 8.47
C PRO A 116 6.23 7.39 9.43
N THR A 117 6.43 8.71 9.42
CA THR A 117 5.60 9.65 10.17
C THR A 117 4.41 10.14 9.34
N ALA A 118 3.36 10.63 10.02
CA ALA A 118 2.19 11.18 9.33
C ALA A 118 2.54 12.35 8.39
N GLU A 119 3.49 13.19 8.80
CA GLU A 119 3.97 14.32 8.01
C GLU A 119 4.69 13.85 6.74
N GLU A 120 5.61 12.89 6.86
CA GLU A 120 6.30 12.29 5.70
C GLU A 120 5.32 11.60 4.74
N MET A 121 4.35 10.86 5.26
CA MET A 121 3.32 10.21 4.42
C MET A 121 2.43 11.22 3.70
N SER A 122 2.13 12.36 4.32
CA SER A 122 1.32 13.43 3.70
C SER A 122 2.08 14.23 2.63
N SER A 123 3.41 14.28 2.72
CA SER A 123 4.30 15.07 1.83
C SER A 123 4.94 14.25 0.70
N LEU A 124 4.58 12.97 0.57
CA LEU A 124 5.06 12.08 -0.50
C LEU A 124 4.85 12.65 -1.90
N ARG A 125 3.73 13.36 -2.11
CA ARG A 125 3.35 13.89 -3.42
C ARG A 125 4.10 15.17 -3.80
N THR A 126 4.75 15.82 -2.84
CA THR A 126 5.41 17.12 -3.04
C THR A 126 6.92 17.03 -3.04
N THR A 127 7.49 15.89 -2.64
CA THR A 127 8.94 15.74 -2.44
C THR A 127 9.51 14.64 -3.33
N ALA A 128 10.21 15.03 -4.38
CA ALA A 128 10.88 14.11 -5.32
C ALA A 128 11.96 13.21 -4.65
N ASN A 129 12.42 13.58 -3.45
CA ASN A 129 13.45 12.86 -2.67
C ASN A 129 12.89 12.24 -1.38
N SER A 130 11.61 11.86 -1.35
CA SER A 130 11.07 11.17 -0.18
C SER A 130 11.79 9.84 0.06
N THR A 131 12.13 9.55 1.33
CA THR A 131 12.70 8.27 1.76
C THR A 131 11.62 7.24 2.12
N VAL A 132 10.36 7.66 2.14
CA VAL A 132 9.19 6.82 2.38
C VAL A 132 8.57 6.48 1.03
N HIS A 133 8.33 5.19 0.83
CA HIS A 133 7.67 4.65 -0.35
C HIS A 133 6.23 4.28 -0.05
N GLU A 134 5.37 4.51 -1.03
CA GLU A 134 3.97 4.09 -1.02
C GLU A 134 3.79 2.90 -1.96
N LEU A 135 3.13 1.86 -1.44
CA LEU A 135 2.79 0.66 -2.18
C LEU A 135 1.28 0.45 -2.06
N MET A 136 0.60 0.35 -3.20
CA MET A 136 -0.82 0.03 -3.26
C MET A 136 -0.98 -1.48 -3.50
N LEU A 137 -1.62 -2.16 -2.55
CA LEU A 137 -1.87 -3.60 -2.57
C LEU A 137 -3.32 -3.85 -3.00
N TYR A 138 -3.52 -4.55 -4.12
CA TYR A 138 -4.85 -4.88 -4.65
C TYR A 138 -5.18 -6.34 -4.40
N LYS A 139 -6.24 -6.62 -3.64
CA LYS A 139 -6.63 -7.98 -3.26
C LYS A 139 -7.06 -8.77 -4.49
N VAL A 140 -6.38 -9.88 -4.76
CA VAL A 140 -6.65 -10.80 -5.87
C VAL A 140 -7.23 -12.14 -5.40
N ARG A 141 -6.95 -12.54 -4.15
CA ARG A 141 -7.52 -13.75 -3.54
C ARG A 141 -7.94 -13.49 -2.10
N SER A 142 -9.08 -14.03 -1.71
CA SER A 142 -9.57 -13.99 -0.34
C SER A 142 -8.75 -14.93 0.59
N PRO A 143 -8.96 -14.88 1.91
CA PRO A 143 -8.37 -15.85 2.84
C PRO A 143 -8.80 -17.31 2.56
N THR A 144 -9.98 -17.49 1.97
CA THR A 144 -10.51 -18.81 1.57
C THR A 144 -10.00 -19.27 0.20
N ASN A 145 -9.00 -18.56 -0.36
CA ASN A 145 -8.43 -18.80 -1.69
C ASN A 145 -9.46 -18.67 -2.83
N GLU A 146 -10.53 -17.94 -2.59
CA GLU A 146 -11.48 -17.59 -3.64
C GLU A 146 -10.89 -16.46 -4.47
N GLU A 147 -10.83 -16.68 -5.78
CA GLU A 147 -10.43 -15.65 -6.73
C GLU A 147 -11.40 -14.48 -6.64
N HIS A 148 -10.85 -13.28 -6.55
CA HIS A 148 -11.67 -12.11 -6.36
C HIS A 148 -12.36 -11.72 -7.66
N LYS A 149 -13.62 -12.12 -7.82
CA LYS A 149 -14.41 -11.90 -9.04
C LYS A 149 -15.03 -10.50 -9.11
N HIS A 150 -15.00 -9.74 -8.02
CA HIS A 150 -15.62 -8.42 -7.96
C HIS A 150 -14.62 -7.35 -8.41
N PRO A 151 -14.96 -6.54 -9.42
CA PRO A 151 -14.11 -5.46 -9.86
C PRO A 151 -13.79 -4.51 -8.70
N VAL A 152 -12.53 -4.16 -8.53
CA VAL A 152 -12.08 -3.22 -7.49
C VAL A 152 -12.19 -1.80 -8.03
N TYR A 153 -12.72 -0.88 -7.23
CA TYR A 153 -12.78 0.54 -7.58
C TYR A 153 -11.38 1.07 -7.91
N CYS A 154 -11.22 1.73 -9.06
CA CYS A 154 -9.95 2.38 -9.41
C CYS A 154 -9.73 3.56 -8.47
N PRO A 155 -8.61 3.64 -7.74
CA PRO A 155 -8.34 4.74 -6.80
C PRO A 155 -8.13 6.09 -7.50
N ILE A 156 -8.09 6.11 -8.83
CA ILE A 156 -8.16 7.31 -9.64
C ILE A 156 -9.64 7.61 -9.87
N SER A 157 -10.20 8.56 -9.12
CA SER A 157 -11.58 9.03 -9.30
C SER A 157 -11.60 10.46 -9.83
N GLY A 158 -12.16 10.68 -11.01
CA GLY A 158 -12.29 12.02 -11.58
C GLY A 158 -12.33 12.05 -13.10
N ARG A 159 -12.30 13.27 -13.65
CA ARG A 159 -12.03 13.53 -15.06
C ARG A 159 -10.68 14.21 -15.14
N PHE A 160 -9.78 13.67 -15.94
CA PHE A 160 -8.44 14.22 -16.13
C PHE A 160 -8.20 14.42 -17.62
N SER A 161 -7.41 15.43 -17.96
CA SER A 161 -6.93 15.62 -19.33
C SER A 161 -5.55 14.99 -19.48
N PHE A 162 -5.27 14.40 -20.64
CA PHE A 162 -3.97 13.82 -20.95
C PHE A 162 -3.53 14.18 -22.38
N SER A 163 -2.22 14.23 -22.59
CA SER A 163 -1.58 14.23 -23.91
C SER A 163 -1.04 12.84 -24.21
N TYR A 164 -1.12 12.42 -25.46
CA TYR A 164 -0.61 11.13 -25.93
C TYR A 164 0.33 11.34 -27.10
N ASP A 165 1.50 10.71 -27.03
CA ASP A 165 2.57 10.77 -28.02
C ASP A 165 3.21 9.38 -28.08
N ILE A 166 3.46 8.86 -29.29
CA ILE A 166 4.12 7.57 -29.49
C ILE A 166 5.55 7.88 -29.96
N ASP A 167 6.55 7.60 -29.12
CA ASP A 167 7.95 7.73 -29.54
C ASP A 167 8.50 6.36 -29.98
N ASP A 168 8.00 5.85 -31.11
CA ASP A 168 8.46 4.57 -31.68
C ASP A 168 9.62 4.72 -32.69
N GLY A 169 10.11 5.96 -32.86
CA GLY A 169 11.20 6.28 -33.78
C GLY A 169 10.83 6.25 -35.27
N THR A 170 9.56 6.09 -35.62
CA THR A 170 9.07 6.07 -37.01
C THR A 170 8.24 7.30 -37.41
N GLU A 171 7.80 8.08 -36.43
CA GLU A 171 6.87 9.20 -36.60
C GLU A 171 7.59 10.56 -36.49
N SER A 172 7.15 11.55 -37.28
CA SER A 172 7.62 12.97 -37.19
C SER A 172 6.49 13.94 -36.81
N VAL A 173 5.34 13.40 -36.39
CA VAL A 173 4.11 14.14 -36.12
C VAL A 173 3.56 13.71 -34.77
N THR A 174 3.26 14.68 -33.90
CA THR A 174 2.54 14.45 -32.65
C THR A 174 1.19 13.80 -32.96
N GLU A 175 0.97 12.58 -32.46
CA GLU A 175 -0.18 11.75 -32.84
C GLU A 175 -1.53 12.34 -32.44
N CYS A 176 -1.57 13.09 -31.33
CA CYS A 176 -2.70 13.90 -30.91
C CYS A 176 -2.32 15.39 -30.98
N ALA A 177 -3.02 16.16 -31.81
CA ALA A 177 -2.71 17.57 -32.07
C ALA A 177 -2.85 18.47 -30.82
N ASN A 178 -3.67 18.06 -29.84
CA ASN A 178 -3.97 18.82 -28.63
C ASN A 178 -3.93 17.95 -27.36
N SER A 179 -3.71 18.58 -26.21
CA SER A 179 -3.81 17.97 -24.86
C SER A 179 -5.25 17.86 -24.33
N ASP A 180 -6.24 17.74 -25.23
CA ASP A 180 -7.67 17.76 -24.90
C ASP A 180 -8.25 16.35 -24.68
N SER A 181 -7.43 15.30 -24.74
CA SER A 181 -7.90 13.93 -24.50
C SER A 181 -8.30 13.78 -23.04
N GLN A 182 -9.36 13.03 -22.78
CA GLN A 182 -9.94 12.90 -21.44
C GLN A 182 -9.92 11.47 -20.96
N ILE A 183 -9.55 11.29 -19.70
CA ILE A 183 -9.71 10.04 -18.97
C ILE A 183 -10.74 10.24 -17.87
N SER A 184 -11.67 9.30 -17.76
CA SER A 184 -12.75 9.33 -16.77
C SER A 184 -13.06 7.95 -16.24
N ASN A 185 -13.66 7.85 -15.06
CA ASN A 185 -14.13 6.57 -14.55
C ASN A 185 -15.32 6.03 -15.36
N CYS A 186 -15.32 4.72 -15.59
CA CYS A 186 -16.51 4.01 -16.01
C CYS A 186 -17.62 4.15 -14.95
N PRO A 187 -18.91 4.06 -15.32
CA PRO A 187 -20.04 4.22 -14.38
C PRO A 187 -19.98 3.27 -13.18
N LEU A 188 -19.39 2.09 -13.35
CA LEU A 188 -19.24 1.10 -12.29
C LEU A 188 -17.97 1.30 -11.43
N GLY A 189 -17.14 2.30 -11.75
CA GLY A 189 -16.01 2.76 -10.93
C GLY A 189 -14.73 1.92 -10.99
N PHE A 190 -14.76 0.75 -11.65
CA PHE A 190 -13.65 -0.18 -11.72
C PHE A 190 -12.86 -0.18 -13.04
N GLY A 191 -13.26 0.68 -13.98
CA GLY A 191 -12.60 0.83 -15.26
C GLY A 191 -12.38 2.31 -15.57
N LEU A 192 -11.51 2.55 -16.54
CA LEU A 192 -11.26 3.88 -17.08
C LEU A 192 -11.76 3.93 -18.53
N HIS A 193 -12.45 5.02 -18.84
CA HIS A 193 -12.88 5.41 -20.16
C HIS A 193 -11.88 6.44 -20.68
N LEU A 194 -11.13 6.07 -21.72
CA LEU A 194 -10.20 6.97 -22.40
C LEU A 194 -10.88 7.51 -23.66
N ASN A 195 -10.96 8.83 -23.75
CA ASN A 195 -11.46 9.55 -24.91
C ASN A 195 -10.31 10.32 -25.55
N PHE A 196 -9.79 9.79 -26.64
CA PHE A 196 -8.71 10.38 -27.42
C PHE A 196 -9.27 11.46 -28.34
N ASN A 197 -8.88 12.71 -28.11
CA ASN A 197 -9.36 13.86 -28.87
C ASN A 197 -8.24 14.43 -29.75
N GLY A 198 -8.56 14.70 -31.02
CA GLY A 198 -7.61 15.34 -31.95
C GLY A 198 -6.47 14.42 -32.39
N CYS A 199 -6.65 13.10 -32.29
CA CYS A 199 -5.65 12.12 -32.70
C CYS A 199 -5.84 11.63 -34.14
N SER A 200 -4.75 11.25 -34.81
CA SER A 200 -4.76 10.74 -36.20
C SER A 200 -5.46 9.37 -36.30
N PHE A 201 -5.48 8.63 -35.19
CA PHE A 201 -6.07 7.31 -35.01
C PHE A 201 -7.36 7.40 -34.18
N ARG A 202 -8.29 6.45 -34.38
CA ARG A 202 -9.55 6.38 -33.61
C ARG A 202 -9.62 5.16 -32.70
N PRO A 203 -9.11 5.21 -31.46
CA PRO A 203 -9.50 4.27 -30.43
C PRO A 203 -10.34 4.98 -29.38
N ASN A 204 -11.64 4.69 -29.36
CA ASN A 204 -12.39 4.80 -28.12
C ASN A 204 -12.08 3.54 -27.30
N LEU A 205 -11.04 3.60 -26.47
CA LEU A 205 -10.67 2.51 -25.58
C LEU A 205 -11.41 2.66 -24.26
N SER A 206 -12.50 1.91 -24.13
CA SER A 206 -13.20 1.76 -22.87
C SER A 206 -13.13 0.30 -22.41
N LYS A 207 -12.30 0.00 -21.41
CA LYS A 207 -12.41 -1.27 -20.67
C LYS A 207 -13.35 -1.09 -19.50
N CYS A 208 -14.61 -0.84 -19.82
CA CYS A 208 -15.70 -0.78 -18.87
C CYS A 208 -16.37 -2.15 -18.79
N GLY A 209 -15.66 -3.17 -18.29
CA GLY A 209 -16.23 -4.46 -17.89
C GLY A 209 -17.14 -5.13 -18.92
N ASP A 210 -16.61 -5.54 -20.07
CA ASP A 210 -17.23 -6.63 -20.83
C ASP A 210 -16.64 -7.95 -20.35
N SER A 211 -17.51 -8.93 -20.08
CA SER A 211 -17.22 -10.29 -19.62
C SER A 211 -16.49 -11.18 -20.64
N GLY A 212 -15.70 -10.58 -21.54
CA GLY A 212 -14.78 -11.26 -22.45
C GLY A 212 -13.36 -11.16 -21.93
N ALA A 213 -12.66 -12.30 -21.94
CA ALA A 213 -11.24 -12.57 -21.66
C ALA A 213 -10.32 -11.39 -21.24
N PRO A 214 -9.42 -11.58 -20.26
CA PRO A 214 -8.47 -10.56 -19.86
C PRO A 214 -7.43 -10.37 -20.97
N GLU A 215 -7.70 -9.47 -21.91
CA GLU A 215 -6.63 -8.82 -22.65
C GLU A 215 -5.91 -7.89 -21.67
N VAL A 216 -4.75 -8.33 -21.22
CA VAL A 216 -3.78 -7.57 -20.46
C VAL A 216 -3.60 -6.22 -21.14
N PHE A 217 -4.00 -5.14 -20.45
CA PHE A 217 -3.61 -3.80 -20.85
C PHE A 217 -2.10 -3.70 -20.56
N GLN A 218 -1.28 -3.89 -21.58
CA GLN A 218 0.07 -3.34 -21.60
C GLN A 218 -0.09 -1.83 -21.69
N ALA A 219 -0.23 -1.17 -20.55
CA ALA A 219 0.11 0.23 -20.45
C ALA A 219 1.64 0.29 -20.61
N GLN A 220 2.11 0.45 -21.85
CA GLN A 220 3.48 0.83 -22.05
C GLN A 220 3.71 2.13 -21.27
N SER A 221 4.76 2.09 -20.47
CA SER A 221 5.17 3.14 -19.56
C SER A 221 5.68 4.31 -20.37
N GLU A 222 4.77 5.17 -20.83
CA GLU A 222 5.16 6.50 -21.29
C GLU A 222 4.73 7.52 -20.24
N ARG A 223 5.70 8.36 -19.89
CA ARG A 223 5.67 9.31 -18.78
C ARG A 223 4.38 10.14 -18.80
N ALA A 224 3.40 9.76 -17.99
CA ALA A 224 2.42 10.71 -17.48
C ALA A 224 3.12 11.51 -16.37
N GLN A 225 3.71 12.64 -16.73
CA GLN A 225 4.02 13.68 -15.76
C GLN A 225 2.68 14.24 -15.26
N LEU A 226 2.35 13.96 -13.99
CA LEU A 226 1.34 14.70 -13.24
C LEU A 226 1.96 15.99 -12.69
#